data_AF-A0A075NXR9-F1
#
_entry.id   AF-A0A075NXR9-F1
#
_cell.length_a   1.000
_cell.length_b   1.000
_cell.length_c   1.000
_cell.angle_alpha   90.00
_cell.angle_beta   90.00
_cell.angle_gamma   90.00
#
_symmetry.space_group_name_H-M   'P 1'
#
loop_
_entity.id
_entity.type
_entity.pdbx_description
1 polymer ?
#
loop_
_entity_poly.entity_id
_entity_poly.type
_entity_poly.pdbx_seq_one_letter_code
_entity_poly.pdbx_strand_id
1 'polypeptide(L)'
;MKQRFNKQTLIRWKVYIDRSKMYIGYIQFLLIIFVFINSLEDNPVSQFVVNRPLLAVPLILTLFVVCSLILGYLDSKLGFREEEIRNHAHSNPVLRKIQLSIDELSVKVDKIDKDRGNGNNEL
;
A
#
# COMPACT_ATOMS: atom_id res chain seq x y z
N MET A 1 10.73 12.82 -39.70
CA MET A 1 11.58 12.03 -38.77
C MET A 1 10.69 11.51 -37.64
N LYS A 2 10.25 10.24 -37.69
CA LYS A 2 9.34 9.66 -36.67
C LYS A 2 10.15 9.39 -35.41
N GLN A 3 10.13 10.33 -34.46
CA GLN A 3 10.75 10.18 -33.14
C GLN A 3 10.06 9.00 -32.44
N ARG A 4 10.62 7.81 -32.58
CA ARG A 4 10.22 6.63 -31.80
C ARG A 4 10.64 6.93 -30.37
N PHE A 5 9.78 7.57 -29.60
CA PHE A 5 9.96 7.73 -28.16
C PHE A 5 10.34 6.36 -27.61
N ASN A 6 11.55 6.27 -27.06
CA ASN A 6 12.09 5.02 -26.55
C ASN A 6 11.24 4.62 -25.34
N LYS A 7 10.21 3.80 -25.58
CA LYS A 7 9.20 3.41 -24.57
C LYS A 7 9.86 2.93 -23.28
N GLN A 8 11.01 2.27 -23.38
CA GLN A 8 11.80 1.81 -22.24
C GLN A 8 12.35 2.97 -21.39
N THR A 9 12.79 4.06 -22.00
CA THR A 9 13.24 5.25 -21.27
C THR A 9 12.09 5.96 -20.58
N LEU A 10 10.93 6.08 -21.23
CA LEU A 10 9.73 6.64 -20.58
C LEU A 10 9.26 5.80 -19.38
N ILE A 11 9.32 4.47 -19.51
CA ILE A 11 9.00 3.56 -18.39
C ILE A 11 9.98 3.73 -17.24
N ARG A 12 11.29 3.85 -17.51
CA ARG A 12 12.29 4.11 -16.45
C ARG A 12 12.04 5.44 -15.75
N TRP A 13 11.80 6.51 -16.50
CA TRP A 13 11.49 7.83 -15.93
C TRP A 13 10.21 7.81 -15.09
N LYS A 14 9.17 7.08 -15.52
CA LYS A 14 7.98 6.86 -14.70
C LYS A 14 8.33 6.23 -13.35
N VAL A 15 9.14 5.17 -13.34
CA VAL A 15 9.56 4.49 -12.10
C VAL A 15 10.33 5.43 -11.17
N TYR A 16 11.21 6.27 -11.72
CA TYR A 16 11.92 7.26 -10.92
C TYR A 16 10.97 8.30 -10.32
N ILE A 17 10.03 8.83 -11.09
CA ILE A 17 9.03 9.78 -10.59
C ILE A 17 8.16 9.15 -9.49
N ASP A 18 7.78 7.88 -9.65
CA ASP A 18 6.98 7.16 -8.69
C ASP A 18 7.72 6.95 -7.35
N ARG A 19 9.01 6.57 -7.41
CA ARG A 19 9.88 6.51 -6.24
C ARG A 19 10.09 7.89 -5.60
N SER A 20 10.25 8.94 -6.41
CA SER A 20 10.37 10.31 -5.92
C SER A 20 9.09 10.78 -5.22
N LYS A 21 7.91 10.37 -5.67
CA LYS A 21 6.63 10.70 -5.01
C LYS A 21 6.59 10.16 -3.58
N MET A 22 7.07 8.94 -3.37
CA MET A 22 7.22 8.37 -2.03
C MET A 22 8.18 9.21 -1.17
N TYR A 23 9.33 9.64 -1.71
CA TYR A 23 10.29 10.47 -0.98
C TYR A 23 9.77 11.88 -0.66
N ILE A 24 9.05 12.50 -1.59
CA ILE A 24 8.36 13.78 -1.39
C ILE A 24 7.34 13.65 -0.24
N GLY A 25 6.69 12.50 -0.11
CA GLY A 25 5.81 12.19 1.02
C GLY A 25 6.49 12.33 2.38
N TYR A 26 7.75 11.90 2.53
CA TYR A 26 8.51 12.07 3.79
C TYR A 26 8.81 13.54 4.08
N ILE A 27 9.16 14.32 3.06
CA ILE A 27 9.40 15.77 3.20
C ILE A 27 8.10 16.48 3.59
N GLN A 28 6.99 16.12 2.94
CA GLN A 28 5.67 16.66 3.22
C GLN A 28 5.20 16.34 4.65
N PHE A 29 5.47 15.12 5.12
CA PHE A 29 5.17 14.71 6.48
C PHE A 29 5.92 15.57 7.52
N LEU A 30 7.22 15.84 7.30
CA LEU A 30 8.00 16.76 8.16
C LEU A 30 7.47 18.20 8.13
N LEU A 31 7.10 18.70 6.95
CA LEU A 31 6.50 20.03 6.81
C LEU A 31 5.16 20.15 7.54
N ILE A 32 4.31 19.12 7.47
CA ILE A 32 3.04 19.11 8.21
C ILE A 32 3.29 19.18 9.70
N ILE A 33 4.25 18.41 10.25
CA ILE A 33 4.62 18.51 11.66
C ILE A 33 5.09 19.93 12.00
N PHE A 34 5.97 20.50 11.18
CA PHE A 34 6.50 21.84 11.42
C PHE A 34 5.41 22.91 11.38
N VAL A 35 4.53 22.88 10.38
CA VAL A 35 3.39 23.81 10.25
C VAL A 35 2.40 23.61 11.39
N PHE A 36 2.12 22.38 11.79
CA PHE A 36 1.21 22.07 12.90
C PHE A 36 1.73 22.61 14.23
N ILE A 37 3.03 22.49 14.51
CA ILE A 37 3.64 23.07 15.71
C ILE A 37 3.55 24.61 15.67
N ASN A 38 3.86 25.22 14.53
CA ASN A 38 3.78 26.67 14.38
C ASN A 38 2.34 27.20 14.37
N SER A 39 1.35 26.42 13.95
CA SER A 39 -0.06 26.84 13.95
C SER A 39 -0.70 26.83 15.34
N LEU A 40 -0.03 26.25 16.34
CA LEU A 40 -0.46 26.27 17.74
C LEU A 40 0.02 27.55 18.45
N GLU A 41 -0.15 28.71 17.81
CA GLU A 41 0.14 30.01 18.42
C GLU A 41 -0.65 30.14 19.75
N ASP A 42 0.06 30.55 20.81
CA ASP A 42 -0.44 30.76 22.17
C ASP A 42 -1.00 29.55 22.95
N ASN A 43 -0.70 28.31 22.54
CA ASN A 43 -0.96 27.14 23.38
C ASN A 43 0.23 26.80 24.31
N PRO A 44 -0.02 26.31 25.55
CA PRO A 44 1.03 25.90 26.49
C PRO A 44 1.95 24.80 25.92
N VAL A 45 1.46 24.02 24.94
CA VAL A 45 2.23 23.01 24.21
C VAL A 45 3.30 23.66 23.32
N SER A 46 2.98 24.74 22.60
CA SER A 46 3.93 25.44 21.72
C SER A 46 5.02 26.14 22.55
N GLN A 47 4.63 26.80 23.65
CA GLN A 47 5.58 27.41 24.57
C GLN A 47 6.52 26.38 25.22
N PHE A 48 6.04 25.16 25.51
CA PHE A 48 6.87 24.07 26.01
C PHE A 48 7.89 23.59 24.97
N VAL A 49 7.50 23.52 23.70
CA VAL A 49 8.39 23.15 22.59
C VAL A 49 9.50 24.17 22.38
N VAL A 50 9.17 25.46 22.41
CA VAL A 50 10.13 26.55 22.18
C VAL A 50 11.06 26.73 23.39
N ASN A 51 10.55 26.61 24.63
CA ASN A 51 11.35 26.82 25.83
C ASN A 51 12.32 25.66 26.15
N ARG A 52 11.95 24.41 25.83
CA ARG A 52 12.81 23.23 26.08
C ARG A 52 12.81 22.25 24.90
N PRO A 53 13.38 22.64 23.74
CA PRO A 53 13.37 21.81 22.53
C PRO A 53 14.03 20.44 22.73
N LEU A 54 15.09 20.35 23.52
CA LEU A 54 15.78 19.08 23.84
C LEU A 54 14.89 18.04 24.54
N LEU A 55 13.86 18.46 25.28
CA LEU A 55 12.90 17.57 25.96
C LEU A 55 11.60 17.42 25.18
N ALA A 56 11.14 18.49 24.53
CA ALA A 56 9.88 18.48 23.80
C ALA A 56 9.93 17.64 22.52
N VAL A 57 11.04 17.68 21.79
CA VAL A 57 11.22 16.88 20.56
C VAL A 57 11.09 15.37 20.83
N PRO A 58 11.82 14.75 21.79
CA PRO A 58 11.66 13.33 22.07
C PRO A 58 10.28 12.96 22.62
N LEU A 59 9.65 13.83 23.41
CA LEU A 59 8.30 13.60 23.92
C LEU A 59 7.26 13.56 22.79
N ILE A 60 7.30 14.55 21.89
CA ILE A 60 6.41 14.63 20.73
C ILE A 60 6.66 13.45 19.79
N LEU A 61 7.92 13.06 19.56
CA LEU A 61 8.25 11.87 18.76
C LEU A 61 7.66 10.60 19.38
N THR A 62 7.76 10.44 20.70
CA THR A 62 7.20 9.28 21.40
C THR A 62 5.69 9.25 21.29
N LEU A 63 5.02 10.38 21.52
CA LEU A 63 3.57 10.51 21.35
C LEU A 63 3.16 10.24 19.90
N PHE A 64 3.93 10.74 18.94
CA PHE A 64 3.70 10.53 17.51
C PHE A 64 3.79 9.04 17.14
N VAL A 65 4.81 8.32 17.63
CA VAL A 65 4.94 6.88 17.42
C VAL A 65 3.75 6.13 18.01
N VAL A 66 3.31 6.48 19.22
CA VAL A 66 2.13 5.86 19.84
C VAL A 66 0.86 6.12 19.01
N CYS A 67 0.61 7.36 18.62
CA CYS A 67 -0.52 7.71 17.75
C CYS A 67 -0.45 6.99 16.40
N SER A 68 0.74 6.88 15.80
CA SER A 68 0.95 6.18 14.54
C SER A 68 0.68 4.68 14.66
N LEU A 69 1.08 4.06 15.77
CA LEU A 69 0.78 2.65 16.05
C LEU A 69 -0.73 2.44 16.24
N ILE A 70 -1.42 3.35 16.93
CA ILE A 70 -2.88 3.28 17.12
C ILE A 70 -3.59 3.42 15.77
N LEU A 71 -3.20 4.40 14.96
CA LEU A 71 -3.76 4.58 13.61
C LEU A 71 -3.46 3.37 12.71
N GLY A 72 -2.25 2.82 12.76
CA GLY A 72 -1.87 1.61 12.01
C GLY A 72 -2.64 0.37 12.49
N TYR A 73 -2.90 0.25 13.78
CA TYR A 73 -3.75 -0.80 14.33
C TYR A 73 -5.20 -0.65 13.88
N LEU A 74 -5.74 0.56 13.85
CA LEU A 74 -7.08 0.83 13.33
C LEU A 74 -7.17 0.52 11.83
N ASP A 75 -6.20 0.95 11.03
CA ASP A 75 -6.12 0.66 9.59
C ASP A 75 -6.08 -0.86 9.34
N SER A 76 -5.27 -1.57 10.13
CA SER A 76 -5.15 -3.03 10.02
C SER A 76 -6.39 -3.77 10.53
N LYS A 77 -7.04 -3.27 11.59
CA LYS A 77 -8.27 -3.86 12.14
C LYS A 77 -9.51 -3.58 11.29
N LEU A 78 -9.54 -2.43 10.60
CA LEU A 78 -10.62 -2.06 9.68
C LEU A 78 -10.51 -2.78 8.32
N GLY A 79 -9.38 -3.45 8.04
CA GLY A 79 -9.24 -4.32 6.88
C GLY A 79 -9.08 -3.61 5.53
N PHE A 80 -8.96 -2.27 5.52
CA PHE A 80 -8.81 -1.49 4.29
C PHE A 80 -7.64 -1.95 3.43
N ARG A 81 -6.54 -2.36 4.07
CA ARG A 81 -5.35 -2.89 3.39
C ARG A 81 -5.63 -4.20 2.65
N GLU A 82 -6.47 -5.06 3.20
CA GLU A 82 -6.80 -6.36 2.60
C GLU A 82 -7.73 -6.18 1.39
N GLU A 83 -8.66 -5.24 1.49
CA GLU A 83 -9.52 -4.87 0.36
C GLU A 83 -8.75 -4.15 -0.76
N GLU A 84 -7.80 -3.29 -0.42
CA GLU A 84 -6.94 -2.58 -1.38
C GLU A 84 -6.04 -3.57 -2.15
N ILE A 85 -5.42 -4.52 -1.44
CA ILE A 85 -4.60 -5.58 -2.05
C ILE A 85 -5.47 -6.48 -2.94
N ARG A 86 -6.68 -6.86 -2.51
CA ARG A 86 -7.61 -7.66 -3.32
C ARG A 86 -8.01 -6.93 -4.60
N ASN A 87 -8.27 -5.62 -4.54
CA ASN A 87 -8.63 -4.82 -5.70
C ASN A 87 -7.44 -4.64 -6.66
N HIS A 88 -6.23 -4.45 -6.13
CA HIS A 88 -4.99 -4.41 -6.93
C HIS A 88 -4.64 -5.76 -7.57
N ALA A 89 -4.93 -6.87 -6.89
CA ALA A 89 -4.77 -8.22 -7.42
C ALA A 89 -5.75 -8.48 -8.58
N HIS A 90 -7.03 -8.09 -8.44
CA HIS A 90 -8.04 -8.25 -9.48
C HIS A 90 -7.74 -7.43 -10.74
N SER A 91 -7.16 -6.25 -10.58
CA SER A 91 -6.77 -5.37 -11.70
C SER A 91 -5.45 -5.77 -12.38
N ASN A 92 -4.68 -6.70 -11.80
CA ASN A 92 -3.46 -7.20 -12.43
C ASN A 92 -3.79 -8.23 -13.54
N PRO A 93 -3.49 -7.92 -14.81
CA PRO A 93 -3.84 -8.79 -15.95
C PRO A 93 -3.10 -10.13 -15.94
N VAL A 94 -1.93 -10.23 -15.31
CA VAL A 94 -1.16 -11.47 -15.20
C VAL A 94 -1.79 -12.40 -14.17
N LEU A 95 -2.11 -11.85 -12.99
CA LEU A 95 -2.69 -12.63 -11.90
C LEU A 95 -4.08 -13.17 -12.27
N ARG A 96 -4.89 -12.35 -12.95
CA ARG A 96 -6.19 -12.76 -13.47
C ARG A 96 -6.10 -13.94 -14.45
N LYS A 97 -5.09 -13.95 -15.33
CA LYS A 97 -4.85 -15.07 -16.27
C LYS A 97 -4.48 -16.36 -15.53
N ILE A 98 -3.67 -16.25 -14.48
CA ILE A 98 -3.31 -17.40 -13.64
C ILE A 98 -4.55 -17.98 -12.98
N GLN A 99 -5.41 -17.12 -12.39
CA GLN A 99 -6.64 -17.56 -11.74
C GLN A 99 -7.61 -18.26 -12.70
N LEU A 100 -7.83 -17.69 -13.89
CA LEU A 100 -8.65 -18.33 -14.94
C LEU A 100 -8.09 -19.69 -15.37
N SER A 101 -6.76 -19.81 -15.45
CA SER A 101 -6.11 -21.07 -15.83
C SER A 101 -6.29 -22.14 -14.75
N ILE A 102 -6.26 -21.75 -13.47
CA ILE A 102 -6.50 -22.65 -12.34
C ILE A 102 -7.97 -23.10 -12.33
N ASP A 103 -8.91 -22.19 -12.54
CA ASP A 103 -10.34 -22.53 -12.60
C ASP A 103 -10.62 -23.52 -13.75
N GLU A 104 -10.02 -23.30 -14.93
CA GLU A 104 -10.15 -24.19 -16.07
C GLU A 104 -9.54 -25.59 -15.80
N LEU A 105 -8.40 -25.65 -15.10
CA LEU A 105 -7.80 -26.89 -14.65
C LEU A 105 -8.68 -27.62 -13.65
N SER A 106 -9.25 -26.92 -12.66
CA SER A 106 -10.17 -27.50 -11.68
C SER A 106 -11.38 -28.12 -12.36
N VAL A 107 -11.97 -27.44 -13.34
CA VAL A 107 -13.11 -27.96 -14.11
C VAL A 107 -12.73 -29.19 -14.94
N LYS A 108 -11.52 -29.21 -15.52
CA LYS A 108 -11.04 -30.39 -16.26
C LYS A 108 -10.79 -31.58 -15.34
N VAL A 109 -10.22 -31.36 -14.16
CA VAL A 109 -10.00 -32.39 -13.15
C VAL A 109 -11.34 -32.98 -12.67
N ASP A 110 -12.32 -32.13 -12.35
CA ASP A 110 -13.67 -32.56 -11.94
C ASP A 110 -14.38 -33.41 -13.00
N LYS A 111 -14.20 -33.06 -14.28
CA LYS A 111 -14.75 -33.85 -15.40
C LYS A 111 -14.06 -35.21 -15.51
N ILE A 112 -12.74 -35.25 -15.41
CA ILE A 112 -11.97 -36.50 -15.45
C ILE A 112 -12.35 -37.42 -14.29
N ASP A 113 -12.58 -36.87 -13.10
CA ASP A 113 -12.97 -37.64 -11.92
C ASP A 113 -14.40 -38.21 -12.05
N LYS A 114 -15.33 -37.42 -12.62
CA LYS A 114 -16.68 -37.91 -12.96
C LYS A 114 -16.69 -38.98 -14.04
N ASP A 115 -15.88 -38.82 -15.09
CA ASP A 115 -15.78 -39.81 -16.17
C ASP A 115 -15.16 -41.13 -15.66
N ARG A 116 -14.20 -41.07 -14.73
CA ARG A 116 -13.65 -42.26 -14.05
C ARG A 116 -14.65 -42.92 -13.11
N GLY A 117 -15.48 -42.15 -12.42
CA GLY A 117 -16.55 -42.67 -11.56
C GLY A 117 -17.64 -43.42 -12.33
N ASN A 118 -17.99 -42.96 -13.54
CA ASN A 118 -18.97 -43.65 -14.40
C ASN A 118 -18.42 -44.92 -15.05
N GLY A 119 -17.14 -44.95 -15.45
CA GLY A 119 -16.53 -46.13 -16.07
C GLY A 119 -16.40 -47.36 -15.14
N ASN A 120 -16.47 -47.17 -13.82
CA ASN A 120 -16.43 -48.25 -12.84
C ASN A 120 -17.81 -48.83 -12.48
N ASN A 121 -18.91 -48.21 -12.91
CA ASN A 121 -20.28 -48.67 -12.65
C ASN A 121 -20.89 -49.47 -13.82
N GLU A 122 -20.16 -49.63 -14.93
CA GLU A 122 -20.61 -50.38 -16.13
C GLU A 122 -19.94 -51.77 -16.29
N LEU A 123 -19.27 -52.27 -15.25
CA LEU A 123 -18.73 -53.64 -15.15
C LEU A 123 -19.39 -54.41 -14.01
#